data_AF-A0A397D4T4-F1
#
_entry.id   AF-A0A397D4T4-F1
#
_cell.length_a   1.000
_cell.length_b   1.000
_cell.length_c   1.000
_cell.angle_alpha   90.00
_cell.angle_beta   90.00
_cell.angle_gamma   90.00
#
_symmetry.space_group_name_H-M   'P 1'
#
loop_
_entity.id
_entity.type
_entity.pdbx_description
1 polymer ?
#
loop_
_entity_poly.entity_id
_entity_poly.type
_entity_poly.pdbx_seq_one_letter_code
_entity_poly.pdbx_strand_id
1 'polypeptide(L)'
;MTLHRSATCPARLVPCVNVIHGCQAQLRFRDRHVRSAALRFASRSGHIRIGGGDDIKPPWCAEFWVWLHSKEDDVLYFMEQAIRWQECVRTTTSRLKEWQDKHKQLQETLQQGTVSHMSKPLETDALEIGEGIAGCKSILAEARARVKSLVADSLVVANTITDPSDRDEDQQHAKWLAKRQQLLQAMESRQPADPRELARFVKQAKKELSRLDDKLAKCVDVPLALVQSATHGFHTLASSATAGLHEVRFWSQNRPDVATSMHDVLGPVPELRGYWTFEEGAGEYVDDMAGQFPRYTNISSVDVHIEASSVAVNVDWVRYSTAMVQVLGDPPTASYRQRNMCKVVTKRAFLALKHHQRNGKVKCSLGCGPYCGHVIKACDQPAHDATCDLRRLRDTLAAEYYRKHELVQCPFGCGLEIARKALPKHRKSECSNRLVLCDKCGRSYVQRNTRRHDLRECDAPQVLATKLMVVRARTRQESREHPGPRHRTKSAGDVL
;
A
#
# COMPACT_ATOMS: atom_id res chain seq x y z
N MET A 1 15.87 0.77 54.24
CA MET A 1 16.36 0.46 52.88
C MET A 1 16.93 -0.95 52.88
N THR A 2 16.47 -1.83 51.98
CA THR A 2 16.98 -3.21 51.87
C THR A 2 18.21 -3.23 50.96
N LEU A 3 19.38 -3.59 51.52
CA LEU A 3 20.63 -3.69 50.75
C LEU A 3 20.59 -4.93 49.85
N HIS A 4 20.35 -4.72 48.55
CA HIS A 4 20.50 -5.79 47.56
C HIS A 4 21.99 -6.12 47.35
N ARG A 5 22.30 -7.40 47.11
CA ARG A 5 23.70 -7.85 46.96
C ARG A 5 24.35 -7.20 45.74
N SER A 6 25.59 -6.73 45.86
CA SER A 6 26.35 -6.15 44.75
C SER A 6 26.43 -7.11 43.55
N ALA A 7 26.59 -8.41 43.79
CA ALA A 7 26.60 -9.46 42.78
C ALA A 7 25.28 -9.66 42.01
N THR A 8 24.14 -9.15 42.51
CA THR A 8 22.84 -9.13 41.80
C THR A 8 22.43 -7.74 41.31
N CYS A 9 23.08 -6.67 41.79
CA CYS A 9 22.85 -5.29 41.34
C CYS A 9 22.91 -5.16 39.80
N PRO A 10 21.80 -4.78 39.12
CA PRO A 10 21.80 -4.59 37.67
C PRO A 10 22.61 -3.36 37.22
N ALA A 11 22.76 -2.39 38.11
CA ALA A 11 23.48 -1.13 37.87
C ALA A 11 25.00 -1.21 38.15
N ARG A 12 25.51 -2.33 38.69
CA ARG A 12 26.96 -2.49 38.92
C ARG A 12 27.72 -2.35 37.62
N LEU A 13 28.89 -1.74 37.66
CA LEU A 13 29.83 -1.79 36.55
C LEU A 13 30.43 -3.19 36.42
N VAL A 14 30.57 -3.64 35.17
CA VAL A 14 31.30 -4.85 34.78
C VAL A 14 32.13 -4.55 33.52
N PRO A 15 33.25 -5.27 33.29
CA PRO A 15 33.95 -5.21 32.02
C PRO A 15 33.03 -5.58 30.85
N CYS A 16 33.17 -4.88 29.74
CA CYS A 16 32.48 -5.21 28.50
C CYS A 16 32.72 -6.69 28.10
N VAL A 17 31.74 -7.33 27.47
CA VAL A 17 31.86 -8.72 26.95
C VAL A 17 33.07 -8.91 26.03
N ASN A 18 33.52 -7.83 25.38
CA ASN A 18 34.67 -7.83 24.47
C ASN A 18 36.00 -7.47 25.18
N VAL A 19 36.09 -7.55 26.51
CA VAL A 19 37.35 -7.31 27.27
C VAL A 19 38.48 -8.24 26.81
N ILE A 20 38.13 -9.49 26.50
CA ILE A 20 39.00 -10.50 25.85
C ILE A 20 39.48 -10.11 24.43
N HIS A 21 38.99 -9.00 23.89
CA HIS A 21 39.38 -8.43 22.60
C HIS A 21 39.96 -7.01 22.77
N GLY A 22 40.51 -6.69 23.95
CA GLY A 22 41.14 -5.40 24.25
C GLY A 22 40.17 -4.27 24.65
N CYS A 23 38.89 -4.57 24.90
CA CYS A 23 37.93 -3.55 25.32
C CYS A 23 38.07 -3.19 26.81
N GLN A 24 38.53 -1.98 27.12
CA GLN A 24 38.67 -1.47 28.49
C GLN A 24 37.37 -0.85 29.08
N ALA A 25 36.29 -0.76 28.30
CA ALA A 25 35.06 -0.10 28.74
C ALA A 25 34.34 -0.88 29.87
N GLN A 26 33.97 -0.16 30.92
CA GLN A 26 33.05 -0.61 31.96
C GLN A 26 31.61 -0.25 31.57
N LEU A 27 30.68 -1.19 31.68
CA LEU A 27 29.26 -1.04 31.35
C LEU A 27 28.41 -1.50 32.55
N ARG A 28 27.15 -1.05 32.71
CA ARG A 28 26.31 -1.62 33.77
C ARG A 28 25.94 -3.05 33.39
N PHE A 29 25.84 -3.96 34.36
CA PHE A 29 25.61 -5.39 34.11
C PHE A 29 24.35 -5.67 33.26
N ARG A 30 23.30 -4.86 33.43
CA ARG A 30 22.06 -4.90 32.62
C ARG A 30 22.28 -4.53 31.14
N ASP A 31 23.23 -3.64 30.84
CA ASP A 31 23.49 -3.11 29.49
C ASP A 31 24.27 -4.10 28.60
N ARG A 32 24.48 -5.34 29.07
CA ARG A 32 25.32 -6.37 28.46
C ARG A 32 24.74 -6.96 27.18
N HIS A 33 23.42 -7.14 27.11
CA HIS A 33 22.70 -7.76 25.99
C HIS A 33 21.74 -6.76 25.35
N VAL A 34 21.59 -6.77 24.03
CA VAL A 34 20.76 -5.82 23.28
C VAL A 34 20.05 -6.49 22.10
N ARG A 35 18.88 -5.96 21.77
CA ARG A 35 18.12 -6.13 20.53
C ARG A 35 17.58 -4.75 20.16
N SER A 36 17.50 -4.42 18.87
CA SER A 36 16.84 -3.21 18.40
C SER A 36 15.32 -3.37 18.46
N ALA A 37 14.65 -2.29 18.85
CA ALA A 37 13.21 -2.24 19.01
C ALA A 37 12.75 -0.78 19.04
N ALA A 38 11.48 -0.54 18.74
CA ALA A 38 10.85 0.76 18.91
C ALA A 38 9.55 0.64 19.70
N LEU A 39 9.11 1.78 20.23
CA LEU A 39 7.83 1.93 20.91
C LEU A 39 6.72 2.09 19.87
N ARG A 40 5.67 1.29 19.92
CA ARG A 40 4.46 1.45 19.11
C ARG A 40 3.29 1.77 20.03
N PHE A 41 2.44 2.73 19.64
CA PHE A 41 1.18 2.96 20.36
C PHE A 41 0.18 1.86 20.01
N ALA A 42 0.07 0.85 20.89
CA ALA A 42 -0.78 -0.34 20.72
C ALA A 42 -2.27 0.03 20.61
N SER A 43 -2.65 1.11 21.29
CA SER A 43 -3.95 1.76 21.14
C SER A 43 -3.77 3.28 21.08
N ARG A 44 -4.85 3.93 20.72
CA ARG A 44 -4.99 5.39 20.66
C ARG A 44 -5.09 6.08 22.03
N SER A 45 -5.08 5.31 23.13
CA SER A 45 -4.85 5.82 24.50
C SER A 45 -3.37 5.77 24.90
N GLY A 46 -2.51 5.37 23.96
CA GLY A 46 -1.06 5.32 24.12
C GLY A 46 -0.48 6.69 24.39
N HIS A 47 0.23 6.86 25.50
CA HIS A 47 0.79 8.15 25.90
C HIS A 47 2.14 8.01 26.63
N ILE A 48 2.91 9.10 26.62
CA ILE A 48 4.14 9.28 27.40
C ILE A 48 3.85 10.29 28.50
N ARG A 49 4.03 9.88 29.77
CA ARG A 49 3.86 10.71 30.96
C ARG A 49 5.14 11.47 31.27
N ILE A 50 5.03 12.75 31.60
CA ILE A 50 6.18 13.63 31.88
C ILE A 50 6.00 14.20 33.29
N GLY A 51 6.21 13.34 34.28
CA GLY A 51 5.78 13.57 35.66
C GLY A 51 4.38 13.02 35.94
N GLY A 52 3.95 13.11 37.21
CA GLY A 52 2.65 12.65 37.71
C GLY A 52 1.88 13.79 38.39
N GLY A 53 1.67 14.88 37.67
CA GLY A 53 0.97 16.09 38.14
C GLY A 53 0.22 16.78 37.01
N ASP A 54 -0.27 18.00 37.27
CA ASP A 54 -1.13 18.77 36.35
C ASP A 54 -0.48 19.11 35.00
N ASP A 55 -1.32 19.36 33.98
CA ASP A 55 -0.90 19.74 32.63
C ASP A 55 0.06 20.94 32.62
N ILE A 56 1.24 20.73 32.03
CA ILE A 56 2.26 21.77 31.88
C ILE A 56 1.74 22.84 30.91
N LYS A 57 1.57 24.07 31.40
CA LYS A 57 1.14 25.21 30.58
C LYS A 57 2.26 25.63 29.61
N PRO A 58 1.94 26.00 28.35
CA PRO A 58 2.93 26.48 27.39
C PRO A 58 3.58 27.81 27.85
N PRO A 59 4.79 28.15 27.36
CA PRO A 59 5.50 27.52 26.25
C PRO A 59 6.33 26.28 26.65
N TRP A 60 6.17 25.21 25.88
CA TRP A 60 7.00 24.01 25.88
C TRP A 60 7.14 23.48 24.44
N CYS A 61 8.07 22.57 24.20
CA CYS A 61 8.26 21.91 22.91
C CYS A 61 8.42 20.40 23.09
N ALA A 62 7.86 19.62 22.17
CA ALA A 62 7.93 18.17 22.16
C ALA A 62 8.38 17.70 20.76
N GLU A 63 9.51 17.00 20.70
CA GLU A 63 10.15 16.52 19.48
C GLU A 63 9.97 14.99 19.43
N PHE A 64 9.45 14.45 18.33
CA PHE A 64 9.15 13.03 18.16
C PHE A 64 9.77 12.49 16.87
N TRP A 65 10.65 11.49 16.97
CA TRP A 65 11.15 10.75 15.81
C TRP A 65 10.29 9.51 15.60
N VAL A 66 9.27 9.72 14.79
CA VAL A 66 8.33 8.70 14.34
C VAL A 66 8.78 8.21 12.98
N TRP A 67 9.04 6.91 12.83
CA TRP A 67 9.02 6.32 11.49
C TRP A 67 7.58 6.05 11.10
N LEU A 68 7.16 6.69 10.02
CA LEU A 68 5.88 6.46 9.36
C LEU A 68 6.09 5.41 8.26
N HIS A 69 5.19 4.44 8.16
CA HIS A 69 5.09 3.60 6.96
C HIS A 69 4.54 4.44 5.79
N SER A 70 4.48 3.87 4.59
CA SER A 70 3.65 4.46 3.53
C SER A 70 2.17 4.45 3.96
N LYS A 71 1.33 5.31 3.37
CA LYS A 71 -0.11 5.34 3.69
C LYS A 71 -0.80 4.06 3.22
N GLU A 72 -0.26 3.53 2.13
CA GLU A 72 -0.61 2.31 1.44
C GLU A 72 -0.31 1.09 2.34
N ASP A 73 0.88 1.04 2.96
CA ASP A 73 1.22 0.03 4.00
C ASP A 73 0.31 0.14 5.24
N ASP A 74 -0.02 1.36 5.72
CA ASP A 74 -0.94 1.56 6.85
C ASP A 74 -2.34 1.03 6.49
N VAL A 75 -2.85 1.30 5.28
CA VAL A 75 -4.12 0.72 4.77
C VAL A 75 -4.05 -0.80 4.77
N LEU A 76 -3.01 -1.39 4.18
CA LEU A 76 -2.82 -2.85 4.14
C LEU A 76 -2.74 -3.48 5.54
N TYR A 77 -2.10 -2.81 6.50
CA TYR A 77 -2.09 -3.26 7.90
C TYR A 77 -3.48 -3.19 8.55
N PHE A 78 -4.20 -2.09 8.41
CA PHE A 78 -5.58 -1.98 8.90
C PHE A 78 -6.49 -3.06 8.28
N MET A 79 -6.30 -3.35 6.99
CA MET A 79 -6.98 -4.45 6.30
C MET A 79 -6.63 -5.81 6.91
N GLU A 80 -5.35 -6.10 7.13
CA GLU A 80 -4.88 -7.35 7.72
C GLU A 80 -5.51 -7.59 9.11
N GLN A 81 -5.45 -6.58 9.97
CA GLN A 81 -6.02 -6.67 11.32
C GLN A 81 -7.55 -6.80 11.26
N ALA A 82 -8.23 -6.13 10.32
CA ALA A 82 -9.68 -6.32 10.13
C ALA A 82 -10.04 -7.75 9.71
N ILE A 83 -9.25 -8.40 8.85
CA ILE A 83 -9.45 -9.80 8.45
C ILE A 83 -9.25 -10.74 9.64
N ARG A 84 -8.16 -10.55 10.41
CA ARG A 84 -7.88 -11.33 11.64
C ARG A 84 -9.04 -11.23 12.65
N TRP A 85 -9.59 -10.04 12.88
CA TRP A 85 -10.72 -9.85 13.78
C TRP A 85 -12.06 -10.36 13.22
N GLN A 86 -12.27 -10.34 11.90
CA GLN A 86 -13.43 -11.01 11.27
C GLN A 86 -13.38 -12.55 11.43
N GLU A 87 -12.18 -13.14 11.44
CA GLU A 87 -11.99 -14.57 11.70
C GLU A 87 -12.18 -14.93 13.20
N CYS A 88 -11.82 -14.02 14.12
CA CYS A 88 -12.19 -14.11 15.53
C CYS A 88 -13.72 -14.10 15.72
N VAL A 89 -14.47 -13.28 14.96
CA VAL A 89 -15.94 -13.35 14.95
C VAL A 89 -16.42 -14.71 14.44
N ARG A 90 -15.93 -15.18 13.29
CA ARG A 90 -16.37 -16.45 12.68
C ARG A 90 -16.19 -17.65 13.61
N THR A 91 -15.03 -17.75 14.26
CA THR A 91 -14.69 -18.84 15.18
C THR A 91 -15.45 -18.74 16.51
N THR A 92 -15.60 -17.54 17.07
CA THR A 92 -16.33 -17.34 18.34
C THR A 92 -17.85 -17.50 18.17
N THR A 93 -18.42 -17.17 17.00
CA THR A 93 -19.84 -17.46 16.70
C THR A 93 -20.12 -18.97 16.63
N SER A 94 -19.17 -19.80 16.18
CA SER A 94 -19.31 -21.27 16.29
C SER A 94 -19.36 -21.72 17.75
N ARG A 95 -18.36 -21.30 18.54
CA ARG A 95 -18.26 -21.65 19.97
C ARG A 95 -19.46 -21.17 20.79
N LEU A 96 -20.00 -19.99 20.49
CA LEU A 96 -21.23 -19.51 21.10
C LEU A 96 -22.41 -20.44 20.80
N LYS A 97 -22.54 -20.92 19.55
CA LYS A 97 -23.58 -21.88 19.20
C LYS A 97 -23.39 -23.21 19.94
N GLU A 98 -22.18 -23.74 19.99
CA GLU A 98 -21.86 -24.97 20.74
C GLU A 98 -22.27 -24.86 22.22
N TRP A 99 -22.04 -23.71 22.85
CA TRP A 99 -22.53 -23.43 24.21
C TRP A 99 -24.05 -23.27 24.32
N GLN A 100 -24.72 -22.67 23.32
CA GLN A 100 -26.18 -22.57 23.26
C GLN A 100 -26.85 -23.93 23.07
N ASP A 101 -26.28 -24.80 22.23
CA ASP A 101 -26.75 -26.16 22.00
C ASP A 101 -26.58 -27.01 23.29
N LYS A 102 -25.46 -26.86 24.03
CA LYS A 102 -25.29 -27.44 25.38
C LYS A 102 -26.32 -26.93 26.40
N HIS A 103 -26.55 -25.61 26.44
CA HIS A 103 -27.55 -25.00 27.34
C HIS A 103 -28.95 -25.59 27.09
N LYS A 104 -29.32 -25.77 25.82
CA LYS A 104 -30.59 -26.39 25.43
C LYS A 104 -30.66 -27.85 25.87
N GLN A 105 -29.60 -28.63 25.70
CA GLN A 105 -29.53 -30.03 26.18
C GLN A 105 -29.68 -30.13 27.70
N LEU A 106 -29.04 -29.21 28.46
CA LEU A 106 -29.18 -29.17 29.92
C LEU A 106 -30.60 -28.79 30.35
N GLN A 107 -31.25 -27.83 29.67
CA GLN A 107 -32.67 -27.50 29.89
C GLN A 107 -33.61 -28.67 29.58
N GLU A 108 -33.38 -29.39 28.48
CA GLU A 108 -34.16 -30.59 28.11
C GLU A 108 -33.96 -31.73 29.12
N THR A 109 -32.74 -31.91 29.64
CA THR A 109 -32.43 -32.89 30.69
C THR A 109 -33.15 -32.56 32.00
N LEU A 110 -33.16 -31.28 32.41
CA LEU A 110 -33.89 -30.82 33.60
C LEU A 110 -35.41 -30.99 33.47
N GLN A 111 -35.96 -30.83 32.27
CA GLN A 111 -37.40 -31.06 32.00
C GLN A 111 -37.81 -32.54 32.01
N GLN A 112 -36.88 -33.46 31.80
CA GLN A 112 -37.16 -34.92 31.74
C GLN A 112 -37.16 -35.61 33.11
N GLY A 113 -36.94 -34.89 34.21
CA GLY A 113 -37.36 -35.31 35.55
C GLY A 113 -36.42 -36.24 36.32
N THR A 114 -35.19 -36.49 35.86
CA THR A 114 -34.20 -37.38 36.52
C THR A 114 -33.56 -36.76 37.78
N VAL A 115 -34.33 -36.02 38.59
CA VAL A 115 -33.86 -35.19 39.69
C VAL A 115 -34.09 -35.90 41.03
N SER A 116 -33.18 -36.80 41.39
CA SER A 116 -33.16 -37.43 42.72
C SER A 116 -31.78 -37.50 43.39
N HIS A 117 -30.67 -37.37 42.65
CA HIS A 117 -29.34 -37.61 43.24
C HIS A 117 -28.14 -36.86 42.62
N MET A 118 -28.38 -35.88 41.72
CA MET A 118 -27.31 -35.22 40.93
C MET A 118 -27.43 -33.68 40.80
N SER A 119 -27.97 -32.97 41.81
CA SER A 119 -28.14 -31.51 41.73
C SER A 119 -26.82 -30.73 41.58
N LYS A 120 -25.84 -30.93 42.48
CA LYS A 120 -24.59 -30.15 42.50
C LYS A 120 -23.76 -30.20 41.21
N PRO A 121 -23.58 -31.36 40.53
CA PRO A 121 -22.96 -31.38 39.21
C PRO A 121 -23.70 -30.49 38.19
N LEU A 122 -25.02 -30.63 38.08
CA LEU A 122 -25.85 -29.88 37.12
C LEU A 122 -25.86 -28.36 37.40
N GLU A 123 -25.80 -27.96 38.67
CA GLU A 123 -25.62 -26.55 39.08
C GLU A 123 -24.27 -25.99 38.62
N THR A 124 -23.22 -26.82 38.64
CA THR A 124 -21.86 -26.45 38.22
C THR A 124 -21.77 -26.36 36.69
N ASP A 125 -22.30 -27.38 35.99
CA ASP A 125 -22.40 -27.41 34.52
C ASP A 125 -23.19 -26.19 34.00
N ALA A 126 -24.30 -25.83 34.66
CA ALA A 126 -25.11 -24.67 34.30
C ALA A 126 -24.34 -23.34 34.46
N LEU A 127 -23.50 -23.22 35.50
CA LEU A 127 -22.64 -22.06 35.71
C LEU A 127 -21.58 -21.95 34.60
N GLU A 128 -20.84 -23.03 34.32
CA GLU A 128 -19.81 -23.06 33.26
C GLU A 128 -20.39 -22.74 31.88
N ILE A 129 -21.58 -23.27 31.56
CA ILE A 129 -22.30 -22.95 30.31
C ILE A 129 -22.69 -21.47 30.28
N GLY A 130 -23.17 -20.91 31.40
CA GLY A 130 -23.52 -19.50 31.53
C GLY A 130 -22.33 -18.57 31.29
N GLU A 131 -21.20 -18.85 31.94
CA GLU A 131 -19.94 -18.12 31.76
C GLU A 131 -19.38 -18.28 30.33
N GLY A 132 -19.44 -19.49 29.77
CA GLY A 132 -19.05 -19.76 28.38
C GLY A 132 -19.85 -18.94 27.36
N ILE A 133 -21.17 -18.82 27.56
CA ILE A 133 -22.04 -17.96 26.74
C ILE A 133 -21.70 -16.47 26.95
N ALA A 134 -21.49 -16.03 28.18
CA ALA A 134 -21.18 -14.63 28.50
C ALA A 134 -19.83 -14.19 27.91
N GLY A 135 -18.78 -14.99 28.09
CA GLY A 135 -17.45 -14.77 27.52
C GLY A 135 -17.47 -14.71 26.00
N CYS A 136 -18.15 -15.65 25.33
CA CYS A 136 -18.28 -15.63 23.87
C CYS A 136 -19.05 -14.39 23.37
N LYS A 137 -20.10 -13.94 24.07
CA LYS A 137 -20.82 -12.69 23.74
C LYS A 137 -19.91 -11.46 23.88
N SER A 138 -19.10 -11.39 24.94
CA SER A 138 -18.16 -10.29 25.18
C SER A 138 -17.10 -10.18 24.07
N ILE A 139 -16.44 -11.31 23.75
CA ILE A 139 -15.44 -11.40 22.67
C ILE A 139 -16.05 -10.99 21.33
N LEU A 140 -17.29 -11.43 21.03
CA LEU A 140 -17.99 -11.05 19.80
C LEU A 140 -18.36 -9.57 19.73
N ALA A 141 -18.67 -8.93 20.87
CA ALA A 141 -18.92 -7.49 20.91
C ALA A 141 -17.63 -6.70 20.63
N GLU A 142 -16.53 -7.07 21.30
CA GLU A 142 -15.21 -6.44 21.09
C GLU A 142 -14.72 -6.62 19.65
N ALA A 143 -14.78 -7.84 19.12
CA ALA A 143 -14.34 -8.16 17.77
C ALA A 143 -15.11 -7.36 16.71
N ARG A 144 -16.44 -7.28 16.83
CA ARG A 144 -17.28 -6.47 15.91
C ARG A 144 -16.94 -4.98 15.99
N ALA A 145 -16.65 -4.45 17.18
CA ALA A 145 -16.22 -3.05 17.36
C ALA A 145 -14.85 -2.79 16.71
N ARG A 146 -13.86 -3.66 16.96
CA ARG A 146 -12.52 -3.58 16.35
C ARG A 146 -12.57 -3.63 14.83
N VAL A 147 -13.31 -4.58 14.23
CA VAL A 147 -13.48 -4.63 12.76
C VAL A 147 -14.07 -3.32 12.22
N LYS A 148 -15.11 -2.77 12.85
CA LYS A 148 -15.73 -1.50 12.44
C LYS A 148 -14.73 -0.34 12.50
N SER A 149 -13.91 -0.26 13.54
CA SER A 149 -12.87 0.79 13.67
C SER A 149 -11.80 0.66 12.60
N LEU A 150 -11.27 -0.55 12.37
CA LEU A 150 -10.17 -0.79 11.44
C LEU A 150 -10.58 -0.52 9.98
N VAL A 151 -11.82 -0.86 9.59
CA VAL A 151 -12.37 -0.56 8.26
C VAL A 151 -12.68 0.93 8.09
N ALA A 152 -13.01 1.66 9.17
CA ALA A 152 -13.16 3.11 9.11
C ALA A 152 -11.81 3.81 9.01
N ASP A 153 -10.82 3.38 9.80
CA ASP A 153 -9.46 3.96 9.82
C ASP A 153 -8.73 3.73 8.49
N SER A 154 -8.87 2.54 7.85
CA SER A 154 -8.29 2.31 6.51
C SER A 154 -8.90 3.23 5.44
N LEU A 155 -10.22 3.44 5.46
CA LEU A 155 -10.87 4.37 4.54
C LEU A 155 -10.45 5.82 4.79
N VAL A 156 -10.21 6.22 6.05
CA VAL A 156 -9.69 7.55 6.38
C VAL A 156 -8.27 7.73 5.83
N VAL A 157 -7.36 6.77 6.02
CA VAL A 157 -5.98 6.88 5.50
C VAL A 157 -5.95 6.86 3.98
N ALA A 158 -6.69 5.96 3.33
CA ALA A 158 -6.80 5.89 1.87
C ALA A 158 -7.25 7.22 1.26
N ASN A 159 -8.23 7.90 1.87
CA ASN A 159 -8.69 9.22 1.43
C ASN A 159 -7.63 10.34 1.52
N THR A 160 -6.51 10.12 2.22
CA THR A 160 -5.38 11.06 2.27
C THR A 160 -4.27 10.74 1.26
N ILE A 161 -4.39 9.66 0.47
CA ILE A 161 -3.43 9.31 -0.58
C ILE A 161 -3.53 10.34 -1.71
N THR A 162 -2.37 10.89 -2.10
CA THR A 162 -2.26 11.99 -3.06
C THR A 162 -2.34 11.52 -4.50
N ASP A 163 -1.82 10.33 -4.82
CA ASP A 163 -1.96 9.77 -6.16
C ASP A 163 -3.41 9.28 -6.40
N PRO A 164 -4.03 9.59 -7.55
CA PRO A 164 -5.39 9.13 -7.85
C PRO A 164 -5.52 7.62 -8.07
N SER A 165 -4.50 6.95 -8.62
CA SER A 165 -4.52 5.52 -8.92
C SER A 165 -4.45 4.70 -7.64
N ASP A 166 -3.42 4.96 -6.83
CA ASP A 166 -3.19 4.22 -5.58
C ASP A 166 -4.36 4.40 -4.60
N ARG A 167 -4.89 5.63 -4.49
CA ARG A 167 -6.09 5.92 -3.70
C ARG A 167 -7.31 5.13 -4.14
N ASP A 168 -7.57 5.05 -5.46
CA ASP A 168 -8.79 4.43 -5.97
C ASP A 168 -8.74 2.90 -5.84
N GLU A 169 -7.55 2.29 -5.90
CA GLU A 169 -7.32 0.88 -5.53
C GLU A 169 -7.54 0.64 -4.03
N ASP A 170 -6.92 1.43 -3.14
CA ASP A 170 -7.07 1.24 -1.69
C ASP A 170 -8.46 1.57 -1.16
N GLN A 171 -9.14 2.55 -1.75
CA GLN A 171 -10.57 2.72 -1.51
C GLN A 171 -11.37 1.49 -1.96
N GLN A 172 -11.00 0.83 -3.07
CA GLN A 172 -11.67 -0.39 -3.54
C GLN A 172 -11.42 -1.57 -2.58
N HIS A 173 -10.20 -1.69 -2.05
CA HIS A 173 -9.84 -2.64 -1.00
C HIS A 173 -10.67 -2.44 0.29
N ALA A 174 -10.76 -1.21 0.80
CA ALA A 174 -11.57 -0.88 1.97
C ALA A 174 -13.08 -1.16 1.74
N LYS A 175 -13.60 -0.85 0.55
CA LYS A 175 -14.98 -1.17 0.14
C LYS A 175 -15.26 -2.68 0.13
N TRP A 176 -14.29 -3.52 -0.22
CA TRP A 176 -14.44 -4.98 -0.15
C TRP A 176 -14.53 -5.50 1.29
N LEU A 177 -13.74 -4.97 2.22
CA LEU A 177 -13.85 -5.34 3.64
C LEU A 177 -15.17 -4.89 4.27
N ALA A 178 -15.65 -3.69 3.93
CA ALA A 178 -16.96 -3.21 4.37
C ALA A 178 -18.08 -4.16 3.88
N LYS A 179 -18.05 -4.57 2.60
CA LYS A 179 -19.01 -5.55 2.05
C LYS A 179 -18.86 -6.93 2.73
N ARG A 180 -17.64 -7.38 3.05
CA ARG A 180 -17.38 -8.62 3.79
C ARG A 180 -18.01 -8.59 5.19
N GLN A 181 -17.81 -7.51 5.93
CA GLN A 181 -18.42 -7.31 7.26
C GLN A 181 -19.95 -7.30 7.18
N GLN A 182 -20.54 -6.59 6.21
CA GLN A 182 -21.99 -6.56 6.00
C GLN A 182 -22.58 -7.95 5.68
N LEU A 183 -21.91 -8.74 4.83
CA LEU A 183 -22.35 -10.10 4.51
C LEU A 183 -22.30 -11.03 5.73
N LEU A 184 -21.25 -10.96 6.55
CA LEU A 184 -21.16 -11.71 7.81
C LEU A 184 -22.29 -11.32 8.77
N GLN A 185 -22.49 -10.02 9.01
CA GLN A 185 -23.57 -9.52 9.87
C GLN A 185 -24.97 -9.91 9.35
N ALA A 186 -25.20 -9.89 8.04
CA ALA A 186 -26.47 -10.31 7.44
C ALA A 186 -26.68 -11.83 7.48
N MET A 187 -25.61 -12.63 7.54
CA MET A 187 -25.70 -14.07 7.80
C MET A 187 -25.98 -14.42 9.27
N GLU A 188 -25.54 -13.58 10.22
CA GLU A 188 -25.79 -13.77 11.65
C GLU A 188 -27.19 -13.28 12.09
N SER A 189 -27.68 -12.17 11.54
CA SER A 189 -28.90 -11.49 12.04
C SER A 189 -30.21 -11.94 11.39
N ARG A 190 -30.17 -12.66 10.26
CA ARG A 190 -31.37 -12.92 9.45
C ARG A 190 -32.14 -14.15 9.91
N GLN A 191 -33.29 -13.91 10.55
CA GLN A 191 -34.33 -14.92 10.83
C GLN A 191 -35.51 -14.75 9.85
N PRO A 192 -35.54 -15.41 8.68
CA PRO A 192 -36.68 -15.38 7.77
C PRO A 192 -37.71 -16.46 8.15
N ALA A 193 -38.97 -16.25 7.75
CA ALA A 193 -40.06 -17.18 8.06
C ALA A 193 -39.97 -18.53 7.30
N ASP A 194 -39.36 -18.56 6.10
CA ASP A 194 -39.14 -19.80 5.32
C ASP A 194 -37.68 -20.28 5.44
N PRO A 195 -37.43 -21.49 6.00
CA PRO A 195 -36.12 -22.13 5.99
C PRO A 195 -35.50 -22.30 4.59
N ARG A 196 -36.30 -22.41 3.53
CA ARG A 196 -35.80 -22.50 2.13
C ARG A 196 -35.28 -21.16 1.64
N GLU A 197 -35.88 -20.04 2.04
CA GLU A 197 -35.31 -18.71 1.80
C GLU A 197 -34.01 -18.50 2.57
N LEU A 198 -33.93 -18.94 3.83
CA LEU A 198 -32.67 -18.91 4.59
C LEU A 198 -31.58 -19.69 3.87
N ALA A 199 -31.88 -20.92 3.42
CA ALA A 199 -30.92 -21.76 2.70
C ALA A 199 -30.45 -21.14 1.38
N ARG A 200 -31.38 -20.53 0.59
CA ARG A 200 -31.05 -19.79 -0.64
C ARG A 200 -30.14 -18.59 -0.34
N PHE A 201 -30.50 -17.77 0.65
CA PHE A 201 -29.73 -16.60 1.05
C PHE A 201 -28.34 -16.99 1.55
N VAL A 202 -28.22 -17.94 2.49
CA VAL A 202 -26.93 -18.40 3.04
C VAL A 202 -26.04 -19.00 1.94
N LYS A 203 -26.61 -19.73 0.98
CA LYS A 203 -25.86 -20.26 -0.18
C LYS A 203 -25.30 -19.13 -1.05
N GLN A 204 -26.09 -18.08 -1.32
CA GLN A 204 -25.64 -16.92 -2.11
C GLN A 204 -24.64 -16.05 -1.33
N ALA A 205 -24.87 -15.81 -0.05
CA ALA A 205 -24.00 -15.03 0.82
C ALA A 205 -22.63 -15.69 0.98
N LYS A 206 -22.57 -17.02 1.20
CA LYS A 206 -21.30 -17.78 1.22
C LYS A 206 -20.54 -17.69 -0.12
N LYS A 207 -21.25 -17.70 -1.26
CA LYS A 207 -20.65 -17.54 -2.59
C LYS A 207 -20.08 -16.14 -2.80
N GLU A 208 -20.76 -15.10 -2.34
CA GLU A 208 -20.26 -13.72 -2.38
C GLU A 208 -19.13 -13.47 -1.37
N LEU A 209 -19.13 -14.16 -0.23
CA LEU A 209 -18.06 -14.11 0.77
C LEU A 209 -16.75 -14.68 0.20
N SER A 210 -16.79 -15.91 -0.35
CA SER A 210 -15.64 -16.52 -1.03
C SER A 210 -15.10 -15.64 -2.17
N ARG A 211 -15.96 -14.98 -2.95
CA ARG A 211 -15.55 -14.02 -3.99
C ARG A 211 -14.89 -12.74 -3.47
N LEU A 212 -15.05 -12.41 -2.18
CA LEU A 212 -14.33 -11.32 -1.52
C LEU A 212 -13.04 -11.84 -0.88
N ASP A 213 -13.06 -13.05 -0.32
CA ASP A 213 -11.86 -13.74 0.18
C ASP A 213 -10.82 -13.94 -0.95
N ASP A 214 -11.24 -14.44 -2.12
CA ASP A 214 -10.44 -14.62 -3.35
C ASP A 214 -9.83 -13.32 -3.92
N LYS A 215 -10.31 -12.16 -3.44
CA LYS A 215 -9.81 -10.83 -3.80
C LYS A 215 -8.86 -10.31 -2.73
N LEU A 216 -9.29 -10.30 -1.47
CA LEU A 216 -8.51 -9.81 -0.34
C LEU A 216 -7.22 -10.62 -0.16
N ALA A 217 -7.25 -11.93 -0.40
CA ALA A 217 -6.08 -12.81 -0.39
C ALA A 217 -5.08 -12.58 -1.55
N LYS A 218 -5.34 -11.62 -2.45
CA LYS A 218 -4.38 -11.13 -3.47
C LYS A 218 -3.81 -9.75 -3.13
N CYS A 219 -4.40 -9.07 -2.15
CA CYS A 219 -3.99 -7.75 -1.68
C CYS A 219 -3.19 -7.84 -0.37
N VAL A 220 -3.38 -8.90 0.43
CA VAL A 220 -2.74 -9.07 1.75
C VAL A 220 -2.18 -10.50 1.88
N ASP A 221 -0.89 -10.61 2.21
CA ASP A 221 -0.16 -11.88 2.42
C ASP A 221 -0.55 -12.58 3.74
N VAL A 222 -1.82 -13.00 3.86
CA VAL A 222 -2.34 -13.74 5.02
C VAL A 222 -2.65 -15.20 4.66
N PRO A 223 -1.86 -16.18 5.15
CA PRO A 223 -2.27 -17.57 5.16
C PRO A 223 -3.51 -17.75 6.06
N LEU A 224 -4.69 -17.90 5.43
CA LEU A 224 -6.03 -18.00 6.06
C LEU A 224 -6.24 -19.23 7.00
N ALA A 225 -5.17 -19.90 7.43
CA ALA A 225 -5.19 -21.14 8.21
C ALA A 225 -4.48 -21.03 9.58
N LEU A 226 -3.81 -19.92 9.90
CA LEU A 226 -3.04 -19.78 11.14
C LEU A 226 -3.24 -18.39 11.80
N VAL A 227 -4.21 -18.29 12.70
CA VAL A 227 -4.41 -17.13 13.58
C VAL A 227 -4.62 -17.59 15.01
N GLN A 228 -3.67 -17.26 15.91
CA GLN A 228 -3.87 -17.36 17.37
C GLN A 228 -4.43 -16.03 17.90
N SER A 229 -5.21 -16.11 18.98
CA SER A 229 -5.98 -14.97 19.52
C SER A 229 -5.14 -14.04 20.40
N ALA A 230 -5.44 -12.73 20.33
CA ALA A 230 -5.00 -11.69 21.26
C ALA A 230 -6.17 -10.69 21.45
N THR A 231 -6.26 -10.05 22.63
CA THR A 231 -7.53 -9.50 23.16
C THR A 231 -7.47 -8.03 23.63
N HIS A 232 -8.66 -7.43 23.85
CA HIS A 232 -8.96 -6.21 24.63
C HIS A 232 -8.75 -4.80 23.99
N GLY A 233 -9.85 -4.09 23.70
CA GLY A 233 -10.13 -2.74 24.25
C GLY A 233 -9.86 -1.43 23.47
N PHE A 234 -10.85 -0.91 22.72
CA PHE A 234 -11.24 0.52 22.48
C PHE A 234 -10.20 1.65 22.14
N HIS A 235 -10.62 2.93 22.10
CA HIS A 235 -10.09 4.04 21.23
C HIS A 235 -9.86 5.38 22.02
N THR A 236 -9.44 6.57 21.52
CA THR A 236 -9.18 7.23 20.19
C THR A 236 -8.21 8.44 20.43
N LEU A 237 -7.33 9.03 19.59
CA LEU A 237 -6.91 9.08 18.15
C LEU A 237 -5.38 8.70 17.99
N ALA A 238 -4.65 8.64 16.85
CA ALA A 238 -4.80 9.13 15.47
C ALA A 238 -4.02 8.28 14.40
N SER A 239 -4.13 8.71 13.14
CA SER A 239 -3.32 8.59 11.88
C SER A 239 -2.05 7.73 11.65
N SER A 240 -1.59 6.80 12.50
CA SER A 240 -0.77 5.65 12.04
C SER A 240 -0.69 4.59 13.12
N ALA A 241 -1.10 3.36 12.83
CA ALA A 241 -1.06 2.23 13.78
C ALA A 241 0.15 1.32 13.58
N THR A 242 0.92 1.57 12.52
CA THR A 242 2.16 0.86 12.19
C THR A 242 3.41 1.64 12.64
N ALA A 243 3.29 2.95 12.84
CA ALA A 243 4.39 3.84 13.16
C ALA A 243 5.22 3.45 14.39
N GLY A 244 6.54 3.49 14.24
CA GLY A 244 7.53 3.22 15.29
C GLY A 244 8.13 4.51 15.85
N LEU A 245 7.91 4.77 17.13
CA LEU A 245 8.52 5.88 17.85
C LEU A 245 9.90 5.47 18.39
N HIS A 246 10.95 6.13 17.88
CA HIS A 246 12.34 5.82 18.17
C HIS A 246 12.93 6.73 19.26
N GLU A 247 12.55 8.01 19.26
CA GLU A 247 13.11 9.03 20.13
C GLU A 247 12.04 10.07 20.48
N VAL A 248 12.01 10.50 21.74
CA VAL A 248 11.23 11.66 22.21
C VAL A 248 12.10 12.57 23.05
N ARG A 249 12.01 13.87 22.82
CA ARG A 249 12.58 14.92 23.67
C ARG A 249 11.49 15.90 24.05
N PHE A 250 11.50 16.34 25.30
CA PHE A 250 10.55 17.31 25.81
C PHE A 250 11.26 18.45 26.53
N TRP A 251 10.89 19.68 26.18
CA TRP A 251 11.57 20.91 26.58
C TRP A 251 10.62 21.85 27.32
N SER A 252 11.05 22.45 28.43
CA SER A 252 10.29 23.51 29.13
C SER A 252 10.42 24.89 28.48
N GLN A 253 10.64 24.94 27.16
CA GLN A 253 10.69 26.15 26.36
C GLN A 253 10.31 25.85 24.90
N ASN A 254 9.97 26.88 24.13
CA ASN A 254 9.84 26.75 22.67
C ASN A 254 11.23 26.58 22.02
N ARG A 255 11.33 25.78 20.97
CA ARG A 255 12.57 25.49 20.23
C ARG A 255 12.36 25.88 18.75
N PRO A 256 12.89 27.01 18.26
CA PRO A 256 12.82 27.36 16.83
C PRO A 256 13.89 26.66 15.99
N ASP A 257 14.93 26.11 16.63
CA ASP A 257 16.16 25.56 16.05
C ASP A 257 16.14 24.03 15.87
N VAL A 258 15.01 23.36 16.10
CA VAL A 258 14.86 21.89 16.00
C VAL A 258 15.34 21.36 14.65
N ALA A 259 14.97 22.02 13.54
CA ALA A 259 15.36 21.58 12.20
C ALA A 259 16.88 21.58 11.98
N THR A 260 17.63 22.35 12.77
CA THR A 260 19.11 22.35 12.76
C THR A 260 19.71 21.42 13.82
N SER A 261 19.08 21.26 14.99
CA SER A 261 19.60 20.42 16.10
C SER A 261 19.02 19.00 16.19
N MET A 262 18.17 18.58 15.23
CA MET A 262 17.43 17.32 15.33
C MET A 262 18.33 16.07 15.33
N HIS A 263 19.51 16.14 14.68
CA HIS A 263 20.49 15.05 14.66
C HIS A 263 21.51 15.11 15.80
N ASP A 264 21.48 16.15 16.63
CA ASP A 264 22.49 16.36 17.66
C ASP A 264 22.34 15.38 18.83
N VAL A 265 23.49 15.00 19.36
CA VAL A 265 23.63 14.22 20.59
C VAL A 265 23.53 15.16 21.78
N LEU A 266 22.35 15.23 22.38
CA LEU A 266 22.11 16.04 23.57
C LEU A 266 22.70 15.37 24.83
N GLY A 267 23.29 16.21 25.68
CA GLY A 267 23.55 15.90 27.10
C GLY A 267 22.42 16.44 27.99
N PRO A 268 22.49 16.22 29.32
CA PRO A 268 21.53 16.81 30.25
C PRO A 268 21.71 18.34 30.30
N VAL A 269 20.66 19.07 29.95
CA VAL A 269 20.59 20.55 30.03
C VAL A 269 19.29 20.95 30.76
N PRO A 270 19.25 22.06 31.52
CA PRO A 270 18.12 22.40 32.40
C PRO A 270 16.76 22.53 31.70
N GLU A 271 16.78 22.88 30.42
CA GLU A 271 15.61 23.12 29.58
C GLU A 271 15.03 21.81 29.02
N LEU A 272 15.86 20.75 28.93
CA LEU A 272 15.47 19.41 28.48
C LEU A 272 14.89 18.65 29.68
N ARG A 273 13.57 18.56 29.74
CA ARG A 273 12.84 17.99 30.87
C ARG A 273 12.68 16.48 30.82
N GLY A 274 12.77 15.88 29.65
CA GLY A 274 12.77 14.43 29.47
C GLY A 274 13.29 14.06 28.09
N TYR A 275 14.06 12.98 28.00
CA TYR A 275 14.67 12.52 26.77
C TYR A 275 14.74 10.99 26.77
N TRP A 276 13.96 10.34 25.89
CA TRP A 276 13.91 8.88 25.80
C TRP A 276 14.30 8.40 24.40
N THR A 277 15.33 7.55 24.32
CA THR A 277 15.61 6.75 23.12
C THR A 277 15.03 5.35 23.33
N PHE A 278 14.01 4.98 22.57
CA PHE A 278 13.27 3.72 22.70
C PHE A 278 13.98 2.51 22.06
N GLU A 279 15.24 2.66 21.63
CA GLU A 279 16.08 1.60 21.03
C GLU A 279 16.74 0.63 22.04
N GLU A 280 16.24 0.55 23.28
CA GLU A 280 16.96 -0.11 24.39
C GLU A 280 16.29 -1.39 24.93
N GLY A 281 16.65 -2.53 24.33
CA GLY A 281 16.69 -3.82 25.04
C GLY A 281 15.49 -4.76 24.86
N ALA A 282 15.01 -5.35 25.96
CA ALA A 282 13.99 -6.39 25.92
C ALA A 282 12.55 -5.85 25.76
N GLY A 283 12.34 -4.58 26.14
CA GLY A 283 11.05 -3.88 26.21
C GLY A 283 10.61 -3.49 27.64
N GLU A 284 11.30 -4.02 28.65
CA GLU A 284 10.88 -3.94 30.07
C GLU A 284 11.14 -2.57 30.75
N TYR A 285 12.08 -1.76 30.25
CA TYR A 285 12.54 -0.52 30.90
C TYR A 285 12.91 0.56 29.88
N VAL A 286 12.83 1.83 30.30
CA VAL A 286 13.41 2.99 29.58
C VAL A 286 14.17 3.86 30.60
N ASP A 287 15.37 4.32 30.26
CA ASP A 287 16.09 5.36 31.02
C ASP A 287 15.74 6.75 30.44
N ASP A 288 15.56 7.75 31.32
CA ASP A 288 15.53 9.15 30.91
C ASP A 288 16.97 9.69 30.78
N MET A 289 17.30 10.14 29.57
CA MET A 289 18.60 10.66 29.20
C MET A 289 18.81 12.13 29.60
N ALA A 290 17.76 12.85 29.97
CA ALA A 290 17.85 14.16 30.60
C ALA A 290 18.25 14.07 32.08
N GLY A 291 18.15 12.87 32.68
CA GLY A 291 18.48 12.61 34.08
C GLY A 291 17.51 13.24 35.10
N GLN A 292 16.34 13.69 34.64
CA GLN A 292 15.31 14.34 35.45
C GLN A 292 14.39 13.32 36.13
N PHE A 293 14.15 12.17 35.48
CA PHE A 293 13.23 11.14 35.96
C PHE A 293 13.94 9.84 36.36
N PRO A 294 13.40 9.09 37.35
CA PRO A 294 13.88 7.75 37.67
C PRO A 294 13.58 6.76 36.53
N ARG A 295 14.32 5.65 36.45
CA ARG A 295 14.03 4.55 35.51
C ARG A 295 12.65 3.96 35.78
N TYR A 296 11.86 3.80 34.72
CA TYR A 296 10.51 3.24 34.77
C TYR A 296 10.44 1.80 34.23
N THR A 297 9.37 1.08 34.60
CA THR A 297 9.03 -0.29 34.15
C THR A 297 7.82 -0.27 33.23
N ASN A 298 7.95 -0.82 32.02
CA ASN A 298 6.79 -1.07 31.15
C ASN A 298 6.13 -2.39 31.55
N ILE A 299 5.04 -2.33 32.31
CA ILE A 299 4.20 -3.50 32.62
C ILE A 299 3.04 -3.55 31.62
N SER A 300 3.01 -4.59 30.78
CA SER A 300 1.91 -4.86 29.87
C SER A 300 0.73 -5.51 30.62
N SER A 301 -0.14 -4.66 31.18
CA SER A 301 -1.56 -4.94 31.49
C SER A 301 -1.92 -6.37 31.95
N VAL A 302 -1.49 -6.75 33.17
CA VAL A 302 -2.10 -7.87 33.93
C VAL A 302 -2.22 -7.51 35.42
N ASP A 303 -1.14 -7.05 36.06
CA ASP A 303 -1.12 -6.85 37.52
C ASP A 303 -1.65 -5.47 37.97
N VAL A 304 -2.77 -5.50 38.69
CA VAL A 304 -3.66 -4.36 39.04
C VAL A 304 -3.06 -3.37 40.07
N HIS A 305 -1.78 -3.46 40.43
CA HIS A 305 -1.20 -2.74 41.59
C HIS A 305 0.09 -1.94 41.31
N ILE A 306 0.49 -1.70 40.05
CA ILE A 306 1.71 -0.92 39.71
C ILE A 306 1.45 0.14 38.60
N GLU A 307 0.38 0.91 38.72
CA GLU A 307 0.03 1.97 37.73
C GLU A 307 0.91 3.24 37.83
N ALA A 308 1.64 3.42 38.93
CA ALA A 308 2.36 4.65 39.27
C ALA A 308 3.74 4.82 38.58
N SER A 309 4.30 3.75 37.99
CA SER A 309 5.73 3.68 37.64
C SER A 309 6.03 3.25 36.19
N SER A 310 5.20 3.66 35.22
CA SER A 310 5.57 3.64 33.80
C SER A 310 5.54 5.04 33.17
N VAL A 311 6.57 5.34 32.37
CA VAL A 311 6.63 6.54 31.53
C VAL A 311 5.78 6.37 30.27
N ALA A 312 5.68 5.14 29.73
CA ALA A 312 4.94 4.85 28.52
C ALA A 312 3.79 3.90 28.84
N VAL A 313 2.58 4.25 28.41
CA VAL A 313 1.33 3.59 28.79
C VAL A 313 0.57 3.18 27.55
N ASN A 314 -0.03 1.98 27.54
CA ASN A 314 -0.79 1.40 26.43
C ASN A 314 0.02 1.33 25.11
N VAL A 315 1.24 0.80 25.23
CA VAL A 315 2.30 0.71 24.22
C VAL A 315 2.79 -0.72 24.03
N ASP A 316 3.14 -1.06 22.79
CA ASP A 316 3.81 -2.30 22.41
C ASP A 316 5.30 -2.05 22.14
N TRP A 317 6.12 -3.09 22.32
CA TRP A 317 7.51 -3.10 21.91
C TRP A 317 7.71 -3.90 20.63
N VAL A 318 7.89 -3.20 19.51
CA VAL A 318 8.11 -3.81 18.20
C VAL A 318 9.60 -4.06 18.01
N ARG A 319 10.01 -5.32 17.94
CA ARG A 319 11.41 -5.69 17.67
C ARG A 319 11.66 -5.71 16.17
N TYR A 320 12.65 -4.95 15.71
CA TYR A 320 12.97 -4.89 14.29
C TYR A 320 13.64 -6.17 13.81
N SER A 321 13.14 -6.72 12.69
CA SER A 321 13.83 -7.78 11.96
C SER A 321 15.01 -7.21 11.19
N THR A 322 16.01 -8.03 10.85
CA THR A 322 17.16 -7.60 10.05
C THR A 322 16.77 -7.01 8.70
N ALA A 323 15.67 -7.49 8.10
CA ALA A 323 15.12 -6.93 6.86
C ALA A 323 14.47 -5.55 7.10
N MET A 324 13.83 -5.35 8.25
CA MET A 324 13.24 -4.06 8.63
C MET A 324 14.33 -3.01 8.85
N VAL A 325 15.39 -3.32 9.62
CA VAL A 325 16.55 -2.42 9.80
C VAL A 325 17.22 -2.05 8.45
N GLN A 326 17.23 -2.95 7.47
CA GLN A 326 17.76 -2.67 6.12
C GLN A 326 16.90 -1.69 5.30
N VAL A 327 15.61 -1.53 5.62
CA VAL A 327 14.70 -0.55 5.00
C VAL A 327 14.69 0.77 5.79
N LEU A 328 14.75 0.69 7.12
CA LEU A 328 14.75 1.85 8.03
C LEU A 328 16.04 2.67 7.97
N GLY A 329 17.19 2.02 7.76
CA GLY A 329 18.50 2.64 7.90
C GLY A 329 18.99 2.73 9.36
N ASP A 330 20.00 3.55 9.59
CA ASP A 330 20.46 3.90 10.95
C ASP A 330 19.54 4.99 11.55
N PRO A 331 19.27 4.97 12.87
CA PRO A 331 18.38 5.94 13.51
C PRO A 331 18.91 7.39 13.45
N PRO A 332 18.01 8.40 13.49
CA PRO A 332 18.33 9.80 13.25
C PRO A 332 19.27 10.42 14.31
N THR A 333 19.32 9.86 15.51
CA THR A 333 20.50 9.96 16.38
C THR A 333 21.01 8.58 16.78
N ALA A 334 22.32 8.49 17.05
CA ALA A 334 22.91 7.28 17.58
C ALA A 334 22.31 6.97 18.97
N SER A 335 21.89 5.72 19.21
CA SER A 335 21.32 5.31 20.50
C SER A 335 22.32 5.56 21.65
N TYR A 336 21.84 5.73 22.88
CA TYR A 336 22.73 6.00 24.02
C TYR A 336 23.82 4.93 24.18
N ARG A 337 23.49 3.66 23.91
CA ARG A 337 24.49 2.59 23.84
C ARG A 337 25.40 2.64 22.61
N GLN A 338 24.98 3.12 21.44
CA GLN A 338 25.92 3.37 20.31
C GLN A 338 26.93 4.48 20.66
N ARG A 339 26.48 5.55 21.34
CA ARG A 339 27.35 6.64 21.84
C ARG A 339 28.38 6.15 22.85
N ASN A 340 27.97 5.26 23.75
CA ASN A 340 28.82 4.67 24.78
C ASN A 340 29.41 3.30 24.38
N MET A 341 29.34 2.93 23.09
CA MET A 341 29.73 1.59 22.66
C MET A 341 31.25 1.46 22.59
N CYS A 342 31.76 0.38 23.16
CA CYS A 342 33.18 0.10 23.07
C CYS A 342 33.61 -0.04 21.60
N LYS A 343 34.74 0.60 21.24
CA LYS A 343 35.28 0.66 19.87
C LYS A 343 35.35 -0.70 19.15
N VAL A 344 35.56 -1.79 19.90
CA VAL A 344 35.52 -3.17 19.38
C VAL A 344 34.13 -3.56 18.85
N VAL A 345 33.06 -3.23 19.58
CA VAL A 345 31.67 -3.50 19.16
C VAL A 345 31.33 -2.64 17.95
N THR A 346 31.68 -1.36 17.95
CA THR A 346 31.47 -0.45 16.81
C THR A 346 32.17 -0.96 15.55
N LYS A 347 33.43 -1.41 15.68
CA LYS A 347 34.19 -2.02 14.58
C LYS A 347 33.58 -3.36 14.12
N ARG A 348 33.09 -4.21 15.02
CA ARG A 348 32.40 -5.47 14.68
C ARG A 348 31.05 -5.20 13.98
N ALA A 349 30.28 -4.22 14.44
CA ALA A 349 29.01 -3.82 13.82
C ALA A 349 29.24 -3.24 12.41
N PHE A 350 30.20 -2.34 12.24
CA PHE A 350 30.58 -1.79 10.93
C PHE A 350 31.09 -2.87 9.95
N LEU A 351 31.89 -3.83 10.43
CA LEU A 351 32.35 -4.96 9.62
C LEU A 351 31.21 -5.92 9.28
N ALA A 352 30.28 -6.17 10.20
CA ALA A 352 29.08 -6.97 9.95
C ALA A 352 28.15 -6.27 8.94
N LEU A 353 27.94 -4.96 9.06
CA LEU A 353 27.17 -4.15 8.11
C LEU A 353 27.82 -4.21 6.72
N LYS A 354 29.13 -3.96 6.59
CA LYS A 354 29.85 -4.10 5.30
C LYS A 354 29.84 -5.53 4.76
N HIS A 355 29.83 -6.55 5.62
CA HIS A 355 29.66 -7.94 5.22
C HIS A 355 28.24 -8.20 4.68
N HIS A 356 27.19 -7.72 5.36
CA HIS A 356 25.80 -7.82 4.92
C HIS A 356 25.51 -6.97 3.67
N GLN A 357 26.19 -5.84 3.47
CA GLN A 357 26.10 -5.04 2.24
C GLN A 357 26.77 -5.74 1.04
N ARG A 358 27.86 -6.50 1.26
CA ARG A 358 28.57 -7.23 0.19
C ARG A 358 27.90 -8.56 -0.16
N ASN A 359 27.63 -9.37 0.86
CA ASN A 359 27.01 -10.70 0.75
C ASN A 359 25.48 -10.65 0.85
N GLY A 360 24.89 -9.46 0.86
CA GLY A 360 23.45 -9.25 0.87
C GLY A 360 22.82 -9.79 -0.40
N LYS A 361 21.79 -10.61 -0.23
CA LYS A 361 20.97 -11.16 -1.32
C LYS A 361 20.04 -10.07 -1.85
N VAL A 362 20.42 -9.44 -2.95
CA VAL A 362 19.62 -8.40 -3.61
C VAL A 362 18.77 -9.02 -4.74
N LYS A 363 17.63 -8.37 -5.01
CA LYS A 363 16.85 -8.61 -6.22
C LYS A 363 17.49 -7.81 -7.37
N CYS A 364 17.46 -8.39 -8.57
CA CYS A 364 17.93 -7.78 -9.82
C CYS A 364 17.46 -6.32 -9.98
N SER A 365 18.43 -5.39 -10.07
CA SER A 365 18.26 -3.93 -9.96
C SER A 365 17.26 -3.34 -10.96
N LEU A 366 17.10 -3.98 -12.12
CA LEU A 366 16.32 -3.50 -13.27
C LEU A 366 14.81 -3.81 -13.17
N GLY A 367 14.29 -4.14 -11.98
CA GLY A 367 12.87 -4.46 -11.75
C GLY A 367 12.45 -5.80 -12.35
N CYS A 368 13.36 -6.78 -12.35
CA CYS A 368 13.29 -7.99 -13.18
C CYS A 368 12.18 -9.00 -12.80
N GLY A 369 11.51 -8.78 -11.66
CA GLY A 369 10.36 -9.56 -11.22
C GLY A 369 10.63 -11.06 -11.03
N PRO A 370 9.60 -11.92 -11.14
CA PRO A 370 9.78 -13.38 -11.09
C PRO A 370 10.49 -13.94 -12.34
N TYR A 371 10.64 -13.15 -13.40
CA TYR A 371 11.04 -13.64 -14.73
C TYR A 371 12.53 -13.94 -14.89
N CYS A 372 13.41 -13.41 -14.03
CA CYS A 372 14.81 -13.86 -13.98
C CYS A 372 15.09 -14.84 -12.83
N GLY A 373 14.27 -14.85 -11.77
CA GLY A 373 14.45 -15.69 -10.56
C GLY A 373 15.71 -15.45 -9.72
N HIS A 374 16.78 -14.90 -10.31
CA HIS A 374 18.10 -14.78 -9.72
C HIS A 374 18.16 -13.85 -8.50
N VAL A 375 18.46 -14.43 -7.36
CA VAL A 375 18.79 -13.74 -6.10
C VAL A 375 20.31 -13.77 -5.94
N ILE A 376 20.96 -12.67 -6.28
CA ILE A 376 22.43 -12.53 -6.37
C ILE A 376 22.99 -11.75 -5.19
N LYS A 377 24.31 -11.81 -4.98
CA LYS A 377 24.97 -10.93 -4.00
C LYS A 377 25.07 -9.52 -4.56
N ALA A 378 24.98 -8.51 -3.71
CA ALA A 378 25.16 -7.12 -4.11
C ALA A 378 26.52 -6.83 -4.77
N CYS A 379 27.60 -7.56 -4.39
CA CYS A 379 28.89 -7.45 -5.09
C CYS A 379 28.87 -7.97 -6.54
N ASP A 380 27.94 -8.86 -6.88
CA ASP A 380 27.86 -9.52 -8.19
C ASP A 380 26.86 -8.80 -9.13
N GLN A 381 26.10 -7.83 -8.62
CA GLN A 381 25.08 -7.08 -9.36
C GLN A 381 25.60 -6.45 -10.67
N PRO A 382 26.78 -5.80 -10.74
CA PRO A 382 27.27 -5.22 -11.99
C PRO A 382 27.59 -6.26 -13.08
N ALA A 383 28.05 -7.46 -12.67
CA ALA A 383 28.33 -8.56 -13.59
C ALA A 383 27.03 -9.21 -14.11
N HIS A 384 26.00 -9.29 -13.25
CA HIS A 384 24.67 -9.71 -13.66
C HIS A 384 24.02 -8.68 -14.61
N ASP A 385 24.09 -7.38 -14.31
CA ASP A 385 23.43 -6.35 -15.12
C ASP A 385 24.00 -6.25 -16.54
N ALA A 386 25.25 -6.69 -16.76
CA ALA A 386 25.88 -6.83 -18.07
C ALA A 386 25.50 -8.12 -18.82
N THR A 387 24.93 -9.12 -18.14
CA THR A 387 24.62 -10.46 -18.69
C THR A 387 23.14 -10.84 -18.63
N CYS A 388 22.31 -10.07 -17.92
CA CYS A 388 20.89 -10.35 -17.67
C CYS A 388 20.07 -10.44 -18.98
N ASP A 389 19.50 -11.61 -19.25
CA ASP A 389 18.75 -11.84 -20.49
C ASP A 389 17.46 -11.02 -20.60
N LEU A 390 16.85 -10.63 -19.46
CA LEU A 390 15.74 -9.66 -19.48
C LEU A 390 16.19 -8.26 -19.87
N ARG A 391 17.42 -7.85 -19.55
CA ARG A 391 17.98 -6.59 -20.05
C ARG A 391 18.17 -6.67 -21.56
N ARG A 392 18.84 -7.73 -22.04
CA ARG A 392 19.01 -8.01 -23.48
C ARG A 392 17.68 -8.04 -24.23
N LEU A 393 16.64 -8.64 -23.65
CA LEU A 393 15.30 -8.67 -24.21
C LEU A 393 14.64 -7.27 -24.23
N ARG A 394 14.72 -6.49 -23.15
CA ARG A 394 14.21 -5.11 -23.11
C ARG A 394 14.92 -4.21 -24.11
N ASP A 395 16.24 -4.31 -24.21
CA ASP A 395 17.06 -3.54 -25.15
C ASP A 395 16.75 -3.95 -26.61
N THR A 396 16.53 -5.24 -26.87
CA THR A 396 16.08 -5.75 -28.18
C THR A 396 14.68 -5.26 -28.55
N LEU A 397 13.73 -5.31 -27.62
CA LEU A 397 12.36 -4.82 -27.81
C LEU A 397 12.32 -3.30 -28.00
N ALA A 398 13.15 -2.54 -27.28
CA ALA A 398 13.33 -1.11 -27.48
C ALA A 398 13.93 -0.82 -28.87
N ALA A 399 14.99 -1.53 -29.27
CA ALA A 399 15.57 -1.39 -30.60
C ALA A 399 14.60 -1.78 -31.73
N GLU A 400 13.68 -2.74 -31.52
CA GLU A 400 12.57 -2.99 -32.43
C GLU A 400 11.51 -1.89 -32.41
N TYR A 401 11.14 -1.37 -31.23
CA TYR A 401 10.18 -0.28 -31.09
C TYR A 401 10.66 0.97 -31.84
N TYR A 402 11.92 1.36 -31.63
CA TYR A 402 12.53 2.47 -32.36
C TYR A 402 12.57 2.20 -33.86
N ARG A 403 13.08 1.05 -34.34
CA ARG A 403 13.09 0.71 -35.78
C ARG A 403 11.70 0.68 -36.44
N LYS A 404 10.62 0.45 -35.67
CA LYS A 404 9.23 0.46 -36.16
C LYS A 404 8.60 1.86 -36.15
N HIS A 405 8.99 2.75 -35.24
CA HIS A 405 8.45 4.11 -35.13
C HIS A 405 9.36 5.21 -35.71
N GLU A 406 10.59 4.86 -36.08
CA GLU A 406 11.54 5.69 -36.84
C GLU A 406 10.84 6.38 -38.00
N LEU A 407 10.93 7.71 -38.03
CA LEU A 407 10.37 8.53 -39.09
C LEU A 407 11.22 8.36 -40.35
N VAL A 408 10.58 7.99 -41.45
CA VAL A 408 11.21 7.87 -42.76
C VAL A 408 10.43 8.70 -43.79
N GLN A 409 11.16 9.37 -44.67
CA GLN A 409 10.54 10.15 -45.75
C GLN A 409 9.82 9.22 -46.73
N CYS A 410 8.65 9.66 -47.21
CA CYS A 410 7.85 8.85 -48.13
C CYS A 410 8.58 8.64 -49.48
N PRO A 411 8.78 7.39 -49.95
CA PRO A 411 9.52 7.10 -51.19
C PRO A 411 8.78 7.54 -52.47
N PHE A 412 7.54 8.03 -52.35
CA PHE A 412 6.82 8.69 -53.44
C PHE A 412 7.01 10.22 -53.45
N GLY A 413 7.91 10.78 -52.63
CA GLY A 413 8.27 12.21 -52.67
C GLY A 413 7.13 13.16 -52.30
N CYS A 414 6.25 12.77 -51.37
CA CYS A 414 5.12 13.62 -50.93
C CYS A 414 5.51 14.68 -49.88
N GLY A 415 6.77 14.72 -49.44
CA GLY A 415 7.29 15.66 -48.45
C GLY A 415 6.99 15.32 -46.98
N LEU A 416 6.24 14.24 -46.71
CA LEU A 416 5.91 13.81 -45.35
C LEU A 416 6.92 12.80 -44.80
N GLU A 417 7.28 13.00 -43.53
CA GLU A 417 8.00 12.03 -42.70
C GLU A 417 7.01 11.15 -41.94
N ILE A 418 7.22 9.84 -41.96
CA ILE A 418 6.20 8.86 -41.58
C ILE A 418 6.87 7.73 -40.81
N ALA A 419 6.32 7.39 -39.63
CA ALA A 419 6.78 6.24 -38.86
C ALA A 419 6.80 4.97 -39.74
N ARG A 420 7.92 4.23 -39.76
CA ARG A 420 8.13 3.10 -40.68
C ARG A 420 7.00 2.07 -40.67
N LYS A 421 6.38 1.80 -39.52
CA LYS A 421 5.19 0.96 -39.32
C LYS A 421 3.94 1.45 -40.07
N ALA A 422 3.75 2.76 -40.22
CA ALA A 422 2.62 3.37 -40.92
C ALA A 422 2.85 3.52 -42.44
N LEU A 423 4.11 3.52 -42.89
CA LEU A 423 4.48 3.71 -44.30
C LEU A 423 3.73 2.80 -45.30
N PRO A 424 3.45 1.51 -45.03
CA PRO A 424 2.68 0.67 -45.96
C PRO A 424 1.23 1.13 -46.14
N LYS A 425 0.57 1.55 -45.05
CA LYS A 425 -0.79 2.12 -45.07
C LYS A 425 -0.79 3.42 -45.87
N HIS A 426 0.18 4.29 -45.59
CA HIS A 426 0.32 5.56 -46.29
C HIS A 426 0.47 5.36 -47.80
N ARG A 427 1.41 4.51 -48.22
CA ARG A 427 1.65 4.18 -49.64
C ARG A 427 0.40 3.63 -50.34
N LYS A 428 -0.45 2.86 -49.64
CA LYS A 428 -1.66 2.25 -50.21
C LYS A 428 -2.84 3.21 -50.34
N SER A 429 -3.13 4.03 -49.32
CA SER A 429 -4.42 4.75 -49.24
C SER A 429 -4.35 6.26 -48.91
N GLU A 430 -3.24 6.76 -48.38
CA GLU A 430 -3.20 8.13 -47.81
C GLU A 430 -2.28 9.06 -48.63
N CYS A 431 -1.24 8.53 -49.28
CA CYS A 431 -0.29 9.32 -50.04
C CYS A 431 -0.98 10.04 -51.22
N SER A 432 -0.79 11.36 -51.31
CA SER A 432 -1.18 12.19 -52.45
C SER A 432 -0.39 11.87 -53.73
N ASN A 433 0.81 11.32 -53.57
CA ASN A 433 1.67 10.89 -54.67
C ASN A 433 1.57 9.38 -54.99
N ARG A 434 0.64 8.62 -54.39
CA ARG A 434 0.42 7.22 -54.81
C ARG A 434 -0.04 7.15 -56.27
N LEU A 435 0.27 6.05 -56.94
CA LEU A 435 -0.37 5.69 -58.20
C LEU A 435 -1.75 5.07 -57.91
N VAL A 436 -2.75 5.50 -58.66
CA VAL A 436 -4.09 4.89 -58.72
C VAL A 436 -4.45 4.59 -60.18
N LEU A 437 -5.33 3.62 -60.39
CA LEU A 437 -5.90 3.32 -61.70
C LEU A 437 -7.11 4.23 -61.97
N CYS A 438 -7.38 4.54 -63.24
CA CYS A 438 -8.63 5.17 -63.65
C CYS A 438 -9.69 4.10 -63.94
N ASP A 439 -10.79 4.10 -63.18
CA ASP A 439 -11.91 3.18 -63.37
C ASP A 439 -12.58 3.29 -64.76
N LYS A 440 -12.27 4.36 -65.50
CA LYS A 440 -12.88 4.68 -66.81
C LYS A 440 -12.02 4.26 -68.00
N CYS A 441 -10.68 4.24 -67.87
CA CYS A 441 -9.76 3.90 -68.96
C CYS A 441 -8.58 2.99 -68.59
N GLY A 442 -8.54 2.46 -67.35
CA GLY A 442 -7.52 1.52 -66.87
C GLY A 442 -6.12 2.09 -66.66
N ARG A 443 -5.79 3.27 -67.22
CA ARG A 443 -4.46 3.91 -67.08
C ARG A 443 -4.16 4.26 -65.63
N SER A 444 -2.90 4.07 -65.22
CA SER A 444 -2.41 4.52 -63.92
C SER A 444 -1.99 6.00 -63.96
N TYR A 445 -2.22 6.72 -62.87
CA TYR A 445 -1.81 8.12 -62.70
C TYR A 445 -1.62 8.47 -61.22
N VAL A 446 -0.95 9.60 -60.93
CA VAL A 446 -0.66 10.05 -59.56
C VAL A 446 -1.91 10.65 -58.92
N GLN A 447 -2.32 10.21 -57.72
CA GLN A 447 -3.60 10.59 -57.08
C GLN A 447 -3.89 12.10 -57.04
N ARG A 448 -2.90 12.96 -56.75
CA ARG A 448 -3.06 14.43 -56.76
C ARG A 448 -3.50 14.98 -58.13
N ASN A 449 -3.28 14.24 -59.21
CA ASN A 449 -3.63 14.60 -60.58
C ASN A 449 -5.04 14.14 -61.00
N THR A 450 -5.87 13.48 -60.19
CA THR A 450 -7.21 12.95 -60.60
C THR A 450 -8.02 13.97 -61.42
N ARG A 451 -8.18 15.19 -60.90
CA ARG A 451 -8.93 16.26 -61.59
C ARG A 451 -8.30 16.67 -62.92
N ARG A 452 -6.98 16.64 -63.05
CA ARG A 452 -6.26 16.90 -64.31
C ARG A 452 -6.44 15.75 -65.29
N HIS A 453 -6.39 14.50 -64.80
CA HIS A 453 -6.62 13.31 -65.60
C HIS A 453 -8.05 13.32 -66.19
N ASP A 454 -9.08 13.39 -65.36
CA ASP A 454 -10.48 13.43 -65.81
C ASP A 454 -10.73 14.52 -66.87
N LEU A 455 -10.28 15.76 -66.59
CA LEU A 455 -10.55 16.90 -67.47
C LEU A 455 -9.75 16.88 -68.77
N ARG A 456 -8.50 16.39 -68.77
CA ARG A 456 -7.59 16.53 -69.93
C ARG A 456 -7.14 15.18 -70.49
N GLU A 457 -6.60 14.30 -69.65
CA GLU A 457 -5.79 13.14 -70.08
C GLU A 457 -6.59 11.82 -70.14
N CYS A 458 -7.81 11.78 -69.61
CA CYS A 458 -8.70 10.61 -69.68
C CYS A 458 -9.31 10.47 -71.07
N ASP A 459 -9.07 9.30 -71.66
CA ASP A 459 -9.42 8.84 -73.01
C ASP A 459 -10.60 7.84 -73.02
N ALA A 460 -11.25 7.63 -71.87
CA ALA A 460 -12.43 6.77 -71.76
C ALA A 460 -13.55 7.20 -72.73
N PRO A 461 -14.22 6.28 -73.47
CA PRO A 461 -15.22 6.64 -74.49
C PRO A 461 -16.32 7.58 -73.98
N GLN A 462 -16.83 7.36 -72.77
CA GLN A 462 -17.84 8.19 -72.10
C GLN A 462 -17.33 9.60 -71.75
N VAL A 463 -16.04 9.73 -71.42
CA VAL A 463 -15.40 11.03 -71.17
C VAL A 463 -15.12 11.77 -72.49
N LEU A 464 -14.67 11.07 -73.53
CA LEU A 464 -14.50 11.64 -74.87
C LEU A 464 -15.84 12.09 -75.48
N ALA A 465 -16.90 11.29 -75.35
CA ALA A 465 -18.24 11.66 -75.78
C ALA A 465 -18.72 12.95 -75.06
N THR A 466 -18.52 13.03 -73.74
CA THR A 466 -18.85 14.23 -72.95
C THR A 466 -18.05 15.46 -73.42
N LYS A 467 -16.73 15.31 -73.62
CA LYS A 467 -15.86 16.38 -74.16
C LYS A 467 -16.35 16.85 -75.54
N LEU A 468 -16.69 15.92 -76.43
CA LEU A 468 -17.23 16.22 -77.77
C LEU A 468 -18.61 16.90 -77.72
N MET A 469 -19.48 16.53 -76.78
CA MET A 469 -20.76 17.22 -76.59
C MET A 469 -20.58 18.67 -76.13
N VAL A 470 -19.62 18.93 -75.24
CA VAL A 470 -19.29 20.31 -74.79
C VAL A 470 -18.69 21.14 -75.95
N VAL A 471 -17.80 20.57 -76.76
CA VAL A 471 -17.28 21.24 -77.97
C VAL A 471 -18.41 21.55 -78.95
N ARG A 472 -19.26 20.56 -79.28
CA ARG A 472 -20.45 20.75 -80.14
C ARG A 472 -21.48 21.72 -79.55
N ALA A 473 -21.51 21.94 -78.23
CA ALA A 473 -22.34 22.98 -77.62
C ALA A 473 -21.74 24.37 -77.87
N ARG A 474 -20.44 24.56 -77.62
CA ARG A 474 -19.73 25.84 -77.84
C ARG A 474 -19.78 26.29 -79.30
N THR A 475 -19.50 25.41 -80.26
CA THR A 475 -19.60 25.74 -81.69
C THR A 475 -21.03 26.12 -82.12
N ARG A 476 -22.06 25.65 -81.42
CA ARG A 476 -23.47 26.07 -81.62
C ARG A 476 -23.85 27.38 -80.90
N GLN A 477 -23.01 27.90 -80.01
CA GLN A 477 -23.12 29.24 -79.44
C GLN A 477 -22.34 30.24 -80.31
N GLU A 478 -21.09 29.92 -80.64
CA GLU A 478 -20.21 30.72 -81.53
C GLU A 478 -20.90 31.03 -82.88
N SER A 479 -21.55 30.04 -83.50
CA SER A 479 -22.32 30.20 -84.75
C SER A 479 -23.71 30.84 -84.60
N ARG A 480 -24.18 31.06 -83.36
CA ARG A 480 -25.36 31.89 -83.08
C ARG A 480 -24.98 33.35 -82.82
N GLU A 481 -23.80 33.58 -82.25
CA GLU A 481 -23.28 34.92 -81.94
C GLU A 481 -22.72 35.60 -83.20
N HIS A 482 -22.22 34.84 -84.18
CA HIS A 482 -21.73 35.36 -85.47
C HIS A 482 -22.54 34.81 -86.66
N PRO A 483 -23.82 35.22 -86.84
CA PRO A 483 -24.60 34.85 -88.02
C PRO A 483 -24.07 35.58 -89.26
N GLY A 484 -23.54 34.83 -90.23
CA GLY A 484 -23.04 35.37 -91.50
C GLY A 484 -24.10 36.21 -92.26
N PRO A 485 -23.66 37.19 -93.08
CA PRO A 485 -24.51 38.28 -93.56
C PRO A 485 -25.67 37.81 -94.44
N ARG A 486 -26.88 37.77 -93.84
CA ARG A 486 -28.12 37.49 -94.57
C ARG A 486 -28.60 38.73 -95.32
N HIS A 487 -28.22 38.85 -96.59
CA HIS A 487 -28.90 39.76 -97.51
C HIS A 487 -30.40 39.44 -97.53
N ARG A 488 -31.23 40.37 -97.06
CA ARG A 488 -32.69 40.33 -97.19
C ARG A 488 -33.13 41.60 -97.91
N THR A 489 -33.70 41.43 -99.09
CA THR A 489 -34.21 42.55 -99.90
C THR A 489 -35.39 43.22 -99.18
N LYS A 490 -35.41 44.56 -99.22
CA LYS A 490 -36.58 45.34 -98.83
C LYS A 490 -37.53 45.43 -100.02
N SER A 491 -38.79 45.15 -99.79
CA SER A 491 -39.87 45.92 -100.42
C SER A 491 -40.69 46.51 -99.28
N ALA A 492 -41.06 47.78 -99.42
CA ALA A 492 -41.85 48.50 -98.44
C ALA A 492 -42.94 49.25 -99.21
N GLY A 493 -44.17 49.07 -98.77
CA GLY A 493 -45.26 49.98 -99.04
C GLY A 493 -45.99 50.15 -97.72
N ASP A 494 -46.11 51.38 -97.26
CA ASP A 494 -47.36 51.90 -96.75
C ASP A 494 -47.33 53.43 -96.81
N VAL A 495 -48.51 53.98 -97.05
CA VAL A 495 -48.88 55.39 -97.13
C VAL A 495 -50.12 55.47 -96.21
N LEU A 496 -50.27 56.43 -95.31
CA LEU A 496 -49.88 57.85 -95.34
C LEU A 496 -49.44 58.32 -93.95
#